data_AF-A0A1F9PGR4-F1
#
_entry.id   AF-A0A1F9PGR4-F1
#
_cell.length_a   1.000
_cell.length_b   1.000
_cell.length_c   1.000
_cell.angle_alpha   90.00
_cell.angle_beta   90.00
_cell.angle_gamma   90.00
#
_symmetry.space_group_name_H-M   'P 1'
#
loop_
_entity.id
_entity.type
_entity.pdbx_description
1 polymer ?
#
loop_
_entity_poly.entity_id
_entity_poly.type
_entity_poly.pdbx_seq_one_letter_code
_entity_poly.pdbx_strand_id
1 'polypeptide(L)'
;MKVWQCTVCRYIHREATPPEKCPVCGVDKSRFIEIDEELIPARPVRKPGLKPAEPGAASSALSPFVKTAAPEPLKKQPLPPEKGFDKIKSLALKHHAHPISVHTPNGILPAAVILWILSWIFNSELLAKAAMINMVFVVLALPVVIFTGVLEWKKKYQGALTLIFKIKILAVALTTGSSVISLLWYVFDPKILTGPRAFAFILVNIIMAAAAGTAGHIGGKLVFKD
;
A
#
# COMPACT_ATOMS: atom_id res chain seq x y z
N MET A 1 26.89 -14.49 -15.09
CA MET A 1 26.49 -13.62 -13.95
C MET A 1 25.56 -14.43 -13.06
N LYS A 2 25.57 -14.24 -11.74
CA LYS A 2 24.59 -14.88 -10.85
C LYS A 2 23.39 -13.95 -10.66
N VAL A 3 22.23 -14.53 -10.40
CA VAL A 3 21.01 -13.76 -10.09
C VAL A 3 20.51 -14.14 -8.71
N TRP A 4 20.25 -13.12 -7.89
CA TRP A 4 19.79 -13.29 -6.51
C TRP A 4 18.41 -12.67 -6.35
N GLN A 5 17.44 -13.44 -5.86
CA GLN A 5 16.10 -12.95 -5.54
C GLN A 5 15.89 -12.83 -4.03
N CYS A 6 15.46 -11.66 -3.58
CA CYS A 6 14.99 -11.47 -2.21
C CYS A 6 13.70 -12.27 -1.97
N THR A 7 13.71 -13.17 -0.98
CA THR A 7 12.55 -14.00 -0.60
C THR A 7 11.39 -13.21 0.00
N VAL A 8 11.65 -12.00 0.50
CA VAL A 8 10.64 -11.15 1.18
C VAL A 8 9.94 -10.19 0.23
N CYS A 9 10.68 -9.42 -0.57
CA CYS A 9 10.09 -8.44 -1.49
C CYS A 9 10.18 -8.83 -2.97
N ARG A 10 10.87 -9.94 -3.30
CA ARG A 10 11.11 -10.37 -4.69
C ARG A 10 11.91 -9.36 -5.53
N TYR A 11 12.79 -8.57 -4.91
CA TYR A 11 13.81 -7.79 -5.62
C TYR A 11 14.81 -8.73 -6.31
N ILE A 12 15.29 -8.36 -7.49
CA ILE A 12 16.24 -9.12 -8.29
C ILE A 12 17.56 -8.34 -8.33
N HIS A 13 18.65 -8.99 -7.91
CA HIS A 13 20.02 -8.48 -7.95
C HIS A 13 20.86 -9.31 -8.93
N ARG A 14 21.70 -8.69 -9.76
CA ARG A 14 22.42 -9.35 -10.86
C ARG A 14 23.93 -9.14 -10.73
N GLU A 15 24.53 -9.79 -9.73
CA GLU A 15 25.97 -9.71 -9.47
C GLU A 15 26.50 -11.04 -8.93
N ALA A 16 27.82 -11.15 -8.74
CA ALA A 16 28.46 -12.35 -8.21
C ALA A 16 27.96 -12.73 -6.80
N THR A 17 27.63 -11.74 -5.96
CA THR A 17 27.17 -11.91 -4.58
C THR A 17 25.89 -11.11 -4.31
N PRO A 18 25.04 -11.55 -3.36
CA PRO A 18 23.86 -10.79 -2.97
C PRO A 18 24.27 -9.56 -2.15
N PRO A 19 23.45 -8.49 -2.14
CA PRO A 19 23.74 -7.31 -1.34
C PRO A 19 23.58 -7.61 0.16
N GLU A 20 24.38 -6.96 1.02
CA GLU A 20 24.31 -7.12 2.47
C GLU A 20 22.91 -6.81 3.04
N LYS A 21 22.23 -5.82 2.46
CA LYS A 21 20.84 -5.48 2.75
C LYS A 21 20.05 -5.31 1.46
N CYS A 22 18.83 -5.82 1.43
CA CYS A 22 17.92 -5.61 0.32
C CYS A 22 17.57 -4.11 0.20
N PRO A 23 17.78 -3.46 -0.97
CA PRO A 23 17.52 -2.04 -1.14
C PRO A 23 16.02 -1.69 -1.07
N VAL A 24 15.14 -2.65 -1.32
CA VAL A 24 13.69 -2.44 -1.32
C VAL A 24 13.05 -2.60 0.06
N CYS A 25 13.37 -3.69 0.78
CA CYS A 25 12.71 -4.01 2.05
C CYS A 25 13.64 -4.05 3.27
N GLY A 26 14.96 -3.95 3.09
CA GLY A 26 15.93 -3.83 4.17
C GLY A 26 16.25 -5.11 4.93
N VAL A 27 15.82 -6.28 4.44
CA VAL A 27 16.25 -7.58 5.00
C VAL A 27 17.70 -7.89 4.66
N ASP A 28 18.35 -8.71 5.47
CA ASP A 28 19.75 -9.08 5.29
C ASP A 28 19.96 -10.08 4.13
N LYS A 29 21.22 -10.28 3.74
CA LYS A 29 21.62 -11.17 2.64
C LYS A 29 21.16 -12.62 2.78
N SER A 30 20.90 -13.13 4.00
CA SER A 30 20.38 -14.49 4.20
C SER A 30 18.98 -14.70 3.63
N ARG A 31 18.28 -13.60 3.34
CA ARG A 31 16.96 -13.62 2.68
C ARG A 31 17.05 -13.60 1.16
N PHE A 32 18.22 -13.83 0.57
CA PHE A 32 18.39 -14.01 -0.87
C PHE A 32 18.59 -15.48 -1.24
N ILE A 33 17.99 -15.87 -2.36
CA ILE A 33 18.20 -17.17 -3.00
C ILE A 33 18.77 -16.94 -4.40
N GLU A 34 19.73 -17.76 -4.80
CA GLU A 34 20.19 -17.80 -6.19
C GLU A 34 19.07 -18.40 -7.05
N ILE A 35 18.79 -17.78 -8.20
CA ILE A 35 17.78 -18.25 -9.15
C ILE A 35 18.35 -18.27 -10.56
N ASP A 36 17.86 -19.17 -11.40
CA ASP A 36 18.19 -19.15 -12.82
C ASP A 36 17.51 -17.96 -13.51
N GLU A 37 18.23 -17.31 -14.42
CA GLU A 37 17.75 -16.12 -15.13
C GLU A 37 16.50 -16.41 -15.97
N GLU A 38 16.39 -17.63 -16.50
CA GLU A 38 15.25 -18.11 -17.29
C GLU A 38 13.95 -18.19 -16.49
N LEU A 39 14.03 -18.26 -15.15
CA LEU A 39 12.87 -18.33 -14.24
C LEU A 39 12.33 -16.94 -13.87
N ILE A 40 12.95 -15.85 -14.34
CA ILE A 40 12.49 -14.49 -14.08
C ILE A 40 11.35 -14.18 -15.05
N PRO A 41 10.10 -14.02 -14.58
CA PRO A 41 9.01 -13.63 -15.47
C PRO A 41 9.34 -12.25 -16.07
N ALA A 42 9.31 -12.15 -17.40
CA ALA A 42 9.50 -10.88 -18.10
C ALA A 42 8.51 -9.84 -17.54
N ARG A 43 9.01 -8.70 -17.01
CA ARG A 43 8.12 -7.58 -16.65
C ARG A 43 7.37 -7.19 -17.94
N PRO A 44 6.04 -7.07 -17.93
CA PRO A 44 5.37 -6.40 -19.03
C PRO A 44 5.92 -4.97 -19.10
N VAL A 45 6.71 -4.70 -20.15
CA VAL A 45 7.27 -3.39 -20.42
C VAL A 45 6.09 -2.46 -20.68
N ARG A 46 5.73 -1.62 -19.71
CA ARG A 46 4.83 -0.50 -19.98
C ARG A 46 5.56 0.45 -20.90
N LYS A 47 5.26 0.38 -22.20
CA LYS A 47 5.65 1.42 -23.15
C LYS A 47 4.99 2.73 -22.70
N PRO A 48 5.74 3.81 -22.43
CA PRO A 48 5.14 5.11 -22.18
C PRO A 48 4.40 5.55 -23.46
N GLY A 49 3.09 5.77 -23.38
CA GLY A 49 2.35 6.47 -24.44
C GLY A 49 1.19 5.74 -25.14
N LEU A 50 0.79 4.52 -24.77
CA LEU A 50 -0.46 3.94 -25.31
C LEU A 50 -1.64 4.21 -24.37
N LYS A 51 -2.61 5.00 -24.84
CA LYS A 51 -3.96 5.06 -24.26
C LYS A 51 -4.55 3.64 -24.20
N PRO A 52 -5.36 3.29 -23.18
CA PRO A 52 -6.00 1.98 -23.12
C PRO A 52 -6.85 1.77 -24.38
N ALA A 53 -6.53 0.75 -25.17
CA ALA A 53 -7.36 0.32 -26.28
C ALA A 53 -8.64 -0.35 -25.73
N GLU A 54 -9.77 0.03 -26.30
CA GLU A 54 -11.09 -0.54 -25.99
C GLU A 54 -11.12 -2.05 -26.29
N PRO A 55 -11.93 -2.82 -25.55
CA PRO A 55 -11.98 -4.28 -25.69
C PRO A 55 -12.85 -4.66 -26.90
N GLY A 56 -12.22 -4.92 -28.03
CA GLY A 56 -12.89 -5.48 -29.19
C GLY A 56 -11.91 -5.95 -30.25
N ALA A 57 -11.94 -7.25 -30.52
CA ALA A 57 -11.44 -7.99 -31.70
C ALA A 57 -10.29 -8.97 -31.41
N ALA A 58 -10.66 -10.24 -31.45
CA ALA A 58 -9.79 -11.39 -31.54
C ALA A 58 -9.11 -11.46 -32.92
N SER A 59 -7.90 -12.01 -32.97
CA SER A 59 -7.40 -12.95 -34.00
C SER A 59 -5.95 -13.32 -33.64
N SER A 60 -5.69 -14.54 -33.16
CA SER A 60 -5.26 -15.68 -33.99
C SER A 60 -4.03 -15.41 -34.86
N ALA A 61 -2.86 -15.84 -34.36
CA ALA A 61 -1.79 -16.35 -35.21
C ALA A 61 -0.92 -17.33 -34.40
N LEU A 62 -1.02 -18.61 -34.76
CA LEU A 62 -0.18 -19.72 -34.32
C LEU A 62 1.24 -19.61 -34.90
N SER A 63 2.24 -20.15 -34.19
CA SER A 63 3.46 -20.75 -34.77
C SER A 63 4.28 -21.51 -33.71
N PRO A 64 5.16 -22.46 -34.08
CA PRO A 64 4.98 -23.87 -33.74
C PRO A 64 6.01 -24.46 -32.76
N PHE A 65 5.57 -25.51 -32.07
CA PHE A 65 6.33 -26.62 -31.45
C PHE A 65 7.82 -26.46 -31.10
N VAL A 66 8.11 -26.53 -29.80
CA VAL A 66 9.13 -27.47 -29.27
C VAL A 66 8.47 -28.31 -28.19
N LYS A 67 8.32 -29.62 -28.46
CA LYS A 67 7.99 -30.64 -27.46
C LYS A 67 9.25 -30.90 -26.65
N THR A 68 9.38 -30.22 -25.52
CA THR A 68 10.12 -30.75 -24.37
C THR A 68 9.11 -30.85 -23.25
N ALA A 69 8.96 -32.06 -22.71
CA ALA A 69 8.02 -32.35 -21.64
C ALA A 69 8.26 -31.36 -20.49
N ALA A 70 7.30 -30.45 -20.30
CA ALA A 70 7.26 -29.60 -19.13
C ALA A 70 7.29 -30.52 -17.90
N PRO A 71 8.08 -30.21 -16.85
CA PRO A 71 7.82 -30.83 -15.56
C PRO A 71 6.35 -30.58 -15.24
N GLU A 72 5.64 -31.67 -14.95
CA GLU A 72 4.22 -31.67 -14.61
C GLU A 72 3.92 -30.46 -13.72
N PRO A 73 2.95 -29.60 -14.06
CA PRO A 73 2.60 -28.50 -13.17
C PRO A 73 2.22 -29.12 -11.84
N LEU A 74 3.02 -28.84 -10.79
CA LEU A 74 2.76 -29.24 -9.41
C LEU A 74 1.25 -29.19 -9.18
N LYS A 75 0.63 -30.38 -9.08
CA LYS A 75 -0.80 -30.53 -8.81
C LYS A 75 -1.08 -29.62 -7.61
N LYS A 76 -1.74 -28.48 -7.85
CA LYS A 76 -2.25 -27.65 -6.76
C LYS A 76 -3.19 -28.56 -5.99
N GLN A 77 -2.73 -29.08 -4.85
CA GLN A 77 -3.58 -29.80 -3.94
C GLN A 77 -4.82 -28.94 -3.71
N PRO A 78 -6.04 -29.50 -3.80
CA PRO A 78 -7.25 -28.77 -3.48
C PRO A 78 -7.08 -28.21 -2.08
N LEU A 79 -6.99 -26.89 -1.97
CA LEU A 79 -7.00 -26.23 -0.67
C LEU A 79 -8.28 -26.69 0.05
N PRO A 80 -8.20 -27.12 1.32
CA PRO A 80 -9.36 -27.57 2.06
C PRO A 80 -10.45 -26.47 2.03
N PRO A 81 -11.74 -26.84 2.04
CA PRO A 81 -12.84 -25.90 1.88
C PRO A 81 -12.71 -24.76 2.90
N GLU A 82 -12.39 -23.57 2.42
CA GLU A 82 -12.16 -22.42 3.30
C GLU A 82 -13.48 -21.97 3.93
N LYS A 83 -13.55 -22.03 5.26
CA LYS A 83 -14.73 -21.62 6.02
C LYS A 83 -14.67 -20.13 6.34
N GLY A 84 -15.80 -19.43 6.14
CA GLY A 84 -16.08 -18.08 6.65
C GLY A 84 -14.93 -17.07 6.55
N PHE A 85 -14.28 -16.82 7.68
CA PHE A 85 -13.21 -15.82 7.82
C PHE A 85 -11.98 -16.12 6.95
N ASP A 86 -11.67 -17.38 6.69
CA ASP A 86 -10.52 -17.73 5.83
C ASP A 86 -10.80 -17.40 4.37
N LYS A 87 -12.06 -17.56 3.92
CA LYS A 87 -12.52 -17.11 2.60
C LYS A 87 -12.42 -15.59 2.44
N ILE A 88 -12.69 -14.82 3.50
CA ILE A 88 -12.54 -13.36 3.50
C ILE A 88 -11.07 -12.97 3.36
N LYS A 89 -10.16 -13.63 4.11
CA LYS A 89 -8.71 -13.37 4.00
C LYS A 89 -8.18 -13.72 2.61
N SER A 90 -8.56 -14.88 2.06
CA SER A 90 -8.08 -15.31 0.74
C SER A 90 -8.59 -14.39 -0.37
N LEU A 91 -9.84 -13.94 -0.29
CA LEU A 91 -10.40 -12.95 -1.21
C LEU A 91 -9.68 -11.59 -1.11
N ALA A 92 -9.44 -11.10 0.11
CA ALA A 92 -8.73 -9.85 0.33
C ALA A 92 -7.31 -9.86 -0.27
N LEU A 93 -6.60 -10.99 -0.16
CA LEU A 93 -5.27 -11.15 -0.76
C LEU A 93 -5.34 -11.27 -2.29
N LYS A 94 -6.29 -12.06 -2.80
CA LYS A 94 -6.48 -12.29 -4.25
C LYS A 94 -6.79 -11.00 -5.00
N HIS A 95 -7.60 -10.13 -4.41
CA HIS A 95 -8.00 -8.87 -5.04
C HIS A 95 -7.12 -7.68 -4.64
N HIS A 96 -5.96 -7.90 -4.02
CA HIS A 96 -5.08 -6.80 -3.60
C HIS A 96 -5.83 -5.73 -2.79
N ALA A 97 -6.66 -6.17 -1.85
CA ALA A 97 -7.56 -5.31 -1.10
C ALA A 97 -6.82 -4.23 -0.30
N HIS A 98 -5.58 -4.48 0.14
CA HIS A 98 -4.80 -3.45 0.83
C HIS A 98 -4.44 -2.29 -0.11
N PRO A 99 -3.78 -2.49 -1.27
CA PRO A 99 -3.62 -1.45 -2.27
C PRO A 99 -4.92 -0.73 -2.59
N ILE A 100 -6.03 -1.44 -2.82
CA ILE A 100 -7.31 -0.79 -3.14
C ILE A 100 -7.81 0.09 -1.98
N SER A 101 -7.87 -0.46 -0.77
CA SER A 101 -8.43 0.23 0.39
C SER A 101 -7.60 1.44 0.83
N VAL A 102 -6.28 1.47 0.61
CA VAL A 102 -5.46 2.65 0.95
C VAL A 102 -5.73 3.85 0.04
N HIS A 103 -6.26 3.68 -1.17
CA HIS A 103 -6.51 4.82 -2.06
C HIS A 103 -7.56 5.78 -1.48
N THR A 104 -8.58 5.24 -0.81
CA THR A 104 -9.65 6.05 -0.21
C THR A 104 -9.10 7.05 0.83
N PRO A 105 -8.48 6.64 1.94
CA PRO A 105 -7.92 7.60 2.89
C PRO A 105 -6.73 8.36 2.33
N ASN A 106 -5.91 7.79 1.42
CA ASN A 106 -4.79 8.54 0.83
C ASN A 106 -5.24 9.68 -0.08
N GLY A 107 -6.43 9.61 -0.68
CA GLY A 107 -7.00 10.71 -1.45
C GLY A 107 -7.80 11.69 -0.59
N ILE A 108 -8.65 11.16 0.31
CA ILE A 108 -9.57 11.97 1.10
C ILE A 108 -8.85 12.74 2.21
N LEU A 109 -7.85 12.13 2.87
CA LEU A 109 -7.17 12.75 4.01
C LEU A 109 -6.43 14.04 3.60
N PRO A 110 -5.59 14.07 2.55
CA PRO A 110 -4.97 15.33 2.11
C PRO A 110 -6.00 16.41 1.74
N ALA A 111 -7.09 16.03 1.07
CA ALA A 111 -8.18 16.95 0.76
C ALA A 111 -8.81 17.52 2.04
N ALA A 112 -9.08 16.69 3.07
CA ALA A 112 -9.60 17.13 4.36
C ALA A 112 -8.66 18.12 5.06
N VAL A 113 -7.35 17.86 5.05
CA VAL A 113 -6.35 18.76 5.65
C VAL A 113 -6.28 20.10 4.91
N ILE A 114 -6.34 20.09 3.59
CA ILE A 114 -6.44 21.33 2.79
C ILE A 114 -7.71 22.09 3.16
N LEU A 115 -8.86 21.43 3.25
CA LEU A 115 -10.12 22.06 3.65
C LEU A 115 -10.06 22.64 5.08
N TRP A 116 -9.38 21.99 6.02
CA TRP A 116 -9.14 22.54 7.35
C TRP A 116 -8.32 23.84 7.30
N ILE A 117 -7.24 23.85 6.53
CA ILE A 117 -6.38 25.02 6.37
C ILE A 117 -7.14 26.16 5.70
N LEU A 118 -7.89 25.87 4.62
CA LEU A 118 -8.71 26.88 3.94
C LEU A 118 -9.81 27.42 4.87
N SER A 119 -10.46 26.56 5.65
CA SER A 119 -11.42 26.99 6.65
C SER A 119 -10.81 27.94 7.68
N TRP A 120 -9.59 27.64 8.13
CA TRP A 120 -8.86 28.49 9.07
C TRP A 120 -8.49 29.86 8.48
N ILE A 121 -8.00 29.90 7.23
CA ILE A 121 -7.59 31.15 6.57
C ILE A 121 -8.80 32.04 6.22
N PHE A 122 -9.87 31.44 5.71
CA PHE A 122 -11.04 32.18 5.23
C PHE A 122 -12.16 32.30 6.27
N ASN A 123 -11.96 31.77 7.47
CA ASN A 123 -12.95 31.69 8.54
C ASN A 123 -14.30 31.13 8.05
N SER A 124 -14.26 30.06 7.24
CA SER A 124 -15.44 29.50 6.57
C SER A 124 -15.95 28.24 7.25
N GLU A 125 -17.17 28.29 7.80
CA GLU A 125 -17.84 27.14 8.42
C GLU A 125 -18.18 26.04 7.40
N LEU A 126 -18.45 26.40 6.15
CA LEU A 126 -18.76 25.43 5.09
C LEU A 126 -17.56 24.51 4.82
N LEU A 127 -16.35 25.10 4.74
CA LEU A 127 -15.12 24.36 4.55
C LEU A 127 -14.79 23.49 5.76
N ALA A 128 -15.05 23.97 6.99
CA ALA A 128 -14.89 23.18 8.21
C ALA A 128 -15.79 21.93 8.21
N LYS A 129 -17.07 22.11 7.87
CA LYS A 129 -18.03 20.99 7.77
C LYS A 129 -17.62 19.99 6.69
N ALA A 130 -17.16 20.46 5.54
CA ALA A 130 -16.66 19.59 4.47
C ALA A 130 -15.41 18.80 4.92
N ALA A 131 -14.47 19.45 5.62
CA ALA A 131 -13.30 18.78 6.18
C ALA A 131 -13.68 17.71 7.21
N MET A 132 -14.61 18.03 8.12
CA MET A 132 -15.13 17.10 9.12
C MET A 132 -15.76 15.85 8.48
N ILE A 133 -16.63 16.03 7.48
CA ILE A 133 -17.27 14.90 6.79
C ILE A 133 -16.21 14.01 6.13
N ASN A 134 -15.22 14.58 5.45
CA ASN A 134 -14.11 13.82 4.87
C ASN A 134 -13.32 13.06 5.95
N MET A 135 -13.08 13.66 7.12
CA MET A 135 -12.43 12.99 8.25
C MET A 135 -13.22 11.79 8.77
N VAL A 136 -14.56 11.87 8.79
CA VAL A 136 -15.41 10.71 9.15
C VAL A 136 -15.17 9.55 8.18
N PHE A 137 -15.17 9.79 6.86
CA PHE A 137 -14.89 8.75 5.87
C PHE A 137 -13.49 8.15 6.03
N VAL A 138 -12.48 8.97 6.32
CA VAL A 138 -11.12 8.50 6.60
C VAL A 138 -11.12 7.57 7.82
N VAL A 139 -11.67 8.01 8.96
CA VAL A 139 -11.68 7.23 10.20
C VAL A 139 -12.43 5.90 10.02
N LEU A 140 -13.54 5.88 9.28
CA LEU A 140 -14.27 4.65 8.98
C LEU A 140 -13.53 3.70 8.04
N ALA A 141 -12.69 4.21 7.13
CA ALA A 141 -11.89 3.39 6.22
C ALA A 141 -10.64 2.78 6.88
N LEU A 142 -10.06 3.44 7.89
CA LEU A 142 -8.81 3.03 8.52
C LEU A 142 -8.83 1.60 9.10
N PRO A 143 -9.89 1.11 9.78
CA PRO A 143 -9.94 -0.28 10.25
C PRO A 143 -9.74 -1.31 9.14
N VAL A 144 -10.35 -1.09 7.97
CA VAL A 144 -10.22 -1.97 6.80
C VAL A 144 -8.79 -1.90 6.24
N VAL A 145 -8.22 -0.70 6.15
CA VAL A 145 -6.85 -0.49 5.68
C VAL A 145 -5.82 -1.16 6.59
N ILE A 146 -5.97 -1.00 7.91
CA ILE A 146 -5.10 -1.64 8.91
C ILE A 146 -5.20 -3.15 8.82
N PHE A 147 -6.43 -3.69 8.79
CA PHE A 147 -6.66 -5.12 8.70
C PHE A 147 -6.02 -5.73 7.44
N THR A 148 -6.34 -5.18 6.28
CA THR A 148 -5.79 -5.65 5.00
C THR A 148 -4.27 -5.47 4.94
N GLY A 149 -3.72 -4.41 5.54
CA GLY A 149 -2.29 -4.15 5.61
C GLY A 149 -1.55 -5.17 6.46
N VAL A 150 -2.10 -5.57 7.61
CA VAL A 150 -1.55 -6.64 8.45
C VAL A 150 -1.59 -7.99 7.72
N LEU A 151 -2.66 -8.28 6.99
CA LEU A 151 -2.76 -9.51 6.18
C LEU A 151 -1.67 -9.55 5.10
N GLU A 152 -1.52 -8.48 4.32
CA GLU A 152 -0.49 -8.41 3.29
C GLU A 152 0.92 -8.46 3.89
N TRP A 153 1.16 -7.78 5.01
CA TRP A 153 2.45 -7.83 5.71
C TRP A 153 2.84 -9.24 6.15
N LYS A 154 1.93 -9.98 6.78
CA LYS A 154 2.17 -11.36 7.21
C LYS A 154 2.37 -12.32 6.04
N LYS A 155 1.55 -12.20 4.98
CA LYS A 155 1.52 -13.17 3.88
C LYS A 155 2.55 -12.88 2.79
N LYS A 156 2.67 -11.62 2.36
CA LYS A 156 3.57 -11.22 1.27
C LYS A 156 4.99 -10.98 1.75
N TYR A 157 5.15 -10.39 2.94
CA TYR A 157 6.46 -9.99 3.48
C TYR A 157 6.92 -10.84 4.67
N GLN A 158 6.29 -12.00 4.89
CA GLN A 158 6.65 -12.97 5.93
C GLN A 158 6.70 -12.37 7.35
N GLY A 159 6.01 -11.25 7.61
CA GLY A 159 6.07 -10.57 8.90
C GLY A 159 7.43 -9.94 9.23
N ALA A 160 8.25 -9.61 8.24
CA ALA A 160 9.57 -9.02 8.45
C ALA A 160 9.47 -7.67 9.21
N LEU A 161 10.30 -7.48 10.24
CA LEU A 161 10.37 -6.26 11.07
C LEU A 161 11.63 -5.43 10.78
N THR A 162 11.83 -5.07 9.52
CA THR A 162 12.91 -4.18 9.11
C THR A 162 12.59 -2.73 9.47
N LEU A 163 13.58 -1.82 9.38
CA LEU A 163 13.38 -0.39 9.64
C LEU A 163 12.22 0.20 8.82
N ILE A 164 12.09 -0.24 7.57
CA ILE A 164 11.03 0.20 6.65
C ILE A 164 9.64 -0.18 7.21
N PHE A 165 9.47 -1.42 7.68
CA PHE A 165 8.19 -1.86 8.26
C PHE A 165 7.91 -1.19 9.61
N LYS A 166 8.93 -0.97 10.44
CA LYS A 166 8.79 -0.22 11.70
C LYS A 166 8.29 1.21 11.45
N ILE A 167 8.87 1.91 10.47
CA ILE A 167 8.42 3.26 10.08
C ILE A 167 6.99 3.23 9.56
N LYS A 168 6.61 2.26 8.71
CA LYS A 168 5.22 2.14 8.23
C LYS A 168 4.22 1.92 9.38
N ILE A 169 4.54 1.04 10.33
CA ILE A 169 3.66 0.76 11.47
C ILE A 169 3.49 2.01 12.34
N LEU A 170 4.59 2.72 12.62
CA LEU A 170 4.54 3.99 13.33
C LEU A 170 3.70 5.04 12.59
N ALA A 171 3.92 5.19 11.28
CA ALA A 171 3.16 6.13 10.46
C ALA A 171 1.66 5.81 10.47
N VAL A 172 1.27 4.53 10.37
CA VAL A 172 -0.14 4.10 10.47
C VAL A 172 -0.72 4.41 11.86
N ALA A 173 0.02 4.15 12.93
CA ALA A 173 -0.42 4.45 14.29
C ALA A 173 -0.61 5.97 14.49
N LEU A 174 0.34 6.77 14.03
CA LEU A 174 0.28 8.23 14.08
C LEU A 174 -0.89 8.78 13.27
N THR A 175 -1.06 8.36 12.01
CA THR A 175 -2.19 8.78 11.17
C THR A 175 -3.52 8.41 11.80
N THR A 176 -3.65 7.20 12.35
CA THR A 176 -4.90 6.73 12.96
C THR A 176 -5.23 7.51 14.24
N GLY A 177 -4.26 7.63 15.14
CA GLY A 177 -4.43 8.37 16.39
C GLY A 177 -4.76 9.85 16.13
N SER A 178 -3.98 10.51 15.26
CA SER A 178 -4.22 11.91 14.89
C SER A 178 -5.54 12.13 14.15
N SER A 179 -5.99 11.19 13.31
CA SER A 179 -7.29 11.28 12.63
C SER A 179 -8.44 11.25 13.64
N VAL A 180 -8.39 10.33 14.59
CA VAL A 180 -9.41 10.22 15.64
C VAL A 180 -9.38 11.43 16.57
N ILE A 181 -8.18 11.86 16.99
CA ILE A 181 -8.01 13.06 17.83
C ILE A 181 -8.53 14.31 17.11
N SER A 182 -8.16 14.53 15.85
CA SER A 182 -8.63 15.66 15.04
C SER A 182 -10.16 15.68 14.94
N LEU A 183 -10.76 14.53 14.60
CA LEU A 183 -12.22 14.41 14.47
C LEU A 183 -12.93 14.68 15.81
N LEU A 184 -12.50 14.04 16.89
CA LEU A 184 -13.11 14.22 18.21
C LEU A 184 -12.93 15.65 18.73
N TRP A 185 -11.75 16.24 18.53
CA TRP A 185 -11.48 17.61 18.96
C TRP A 185 -12.45 18.59 18.28
N TYR A 186 -12.65 18.47 16.98
CA TYR A 186 -13.62 19.32 16.28
C TYR A 186 -15.07 19.06 16.72
N VAL A 187 -15.44 17.80 17.00
CA VAL A 187 -16.80 17.45 17.49
C VAL A 187 -17.08 18.07 18.86
N PHE A 188 -16.10 18.06 19.78
CA PHE A 188 -16.25 18.65 21.11
C PHE A 188 -16.10 20.18 21.13
N ASP A 189 -15.33 20.74 20.20
CA ASP A 189 -15.11 22.18 20.07
C ASP A 189 -15.23 22.62 18.59
N PRO A 190 -16.45 22.80 18.06
CA PRO A 190 -16.66 23.16 16.65
C PRO A 190 -16.07 24.52 16.26
N LYS A 191 -15.75 25.37 17.25
CA LYS A 191 -15.15 26.70 17.06
C LYS A 191 -13.62 26.69 17.18
N ILE A 192 -13.00 25.51 17.27
CA ILE A 192 -11.54 25.35 17.47
C ILE A 192 -10.69 26.14 16.48
N LEU A 193 -11.14 26.30 15.23
CA LEU A 193 -10.43 27.03 14.17
C LEU A 193 -10.42 28.56 14.37
N THR A 194 -11.36 29.10 15.13
CA THR A 194 -11.42 30.52 15.49
C THR A 194 -10.79 30.82 16.85
N GLY A 195 -10.48 29.77 17.61
CA GLY A 195 -9.95 29.88 18.96
C GLY A 195 -8.42 29.98 19.02
N PRO A 196 -7.87 30.23 20.22
CA PRO A 196 -6.42 30.32 20.44
C PRO A 196 -5.70 28.98 20.17
N ARG A 197 -6.43 27.87 20.14
CA ARG A 197 -5.92 26.51 19.91
C ARG A 197 -5.96 26.10 18.42
N ALA A 198 -6.37 26.99 17.51
CA ALA A 198 -6.49 26.71 16.07
C ALA A 198 -5.17 26.22 15.46
N PHE A 199 -4.06 26.88 15.77
CA PHE A 199 -2.74 26.48 15.27
C PHE A 199 -2.37 25.04 15.68
N ALA A 200 -2.63 24.66 16.93
CA ALA A 200 -2.36 23.31 17.41
C ALA A 200 -3.22 22.26 16.68
N PHE A 201 -4.50 22.56 16.45
CA PHE A 201 -5.40 21.71 15.67
C PHE A 201 -4.89 21.52 14.23
N ILE A 202 -4.46 22.59 13.58
CA ILE A 202 -3.91 22.53 12.21
C ILE A 202 -2.60 21.75 12.19
N LEU A 203 -1.72 21.95 13.18
CA LEU A 203 -0.46 21.21 13.29
C LEU A 203 -0.69 19.69 13.41
N VAL A 204 -1.67 19.25 14.21
CA VAL A 204 -2.05 17.83 14.30
C VAL A 204 -2.46 17.28 12.94
N ASN A 205 -3.24 18.04 12.16
CA ASN A 205 -3.69 17.64 10.82
C ASN A 205 -2.54 17.61 9.79
N ILE A 206 -1.55 18.51 9.90
CA ILE A 206 -0.35 18.49 9.06
C ILE A 206 0.51 17.25 9.38
N ILE A 207 0.74 16.96 10.66
CA ILE A 207 1.49 15.76 11.09
C ILE A 207 0.78 14.49 10.61
N MET A 208 -0.55 14.46 10.70
CA MET A 208 -1.38 13.37 10.19
C MET A 208 -1.17 13.13 8.69
N ALA A 209 -1.21 14.20 7.87
CA ALA A 209 -0.98 14.13 6.43
C ALA A 209 0.45 13.68 6.09
N ALA A 210 1.45 14.20 6.80
CA ALA A 210 2.85 13.80 6.62
C ALA A 210 3.08 12.32 6.95
N ALA A 211 2.48 11.82 8.03
CA ALA A 211 2.52 10.40 8.39
C ALA A 211 1.84 9.53 7.32
N ALA A 212 0.66 9.93 6.83
CA ALA A 212 -0.06 9.21 5.79
C ALA A 212 0.74 9.18 4.47
N GLY A 213 1.30 10.33 4.08
CA GLY A 213 2.17 10.46 2.91
C GLY A 213 3.44 9.60 3.02
N THR A 214 4.05 9.53 4.19
CA THR A 214 5.22 8.66 4.44
C THR A 214 4.85 7.19 4.30
N ALA A 215 3.73 6.75 4.88
CA ALA A 215 3.24 5.38 4.75
C ALA A 215 2.95 5.02 3.28
N GLY A 216 2.35 5.95 2.53
CA GLY A 216 2.07 5.83 1.10
C GLY A 216 3.33 5.75 0.24
N HIS A 217 4.29 6.66 0.45
CA HIS A 217 5.57 6.69 -0.29
C HIS A 217 6.36 5.39 -0.11
N ILE A 218 6.50 4.92 1.14
CA ILE A 218 7.16 3.65 1.44
C ILE A 218 6.36 2.47 0.83
N GLY A 219 5.03 2.53 0.86
CA GLY A 219 4.16 1.55 0.22
C GLY A 219 4.41 1.44 -1.29
N GLY A 220 4.52 2.57 -1.98
CA GLY A 220 4.85 2.63 -3.40
C GLY A 220 6.20 1.97 -3.71
N LYS A 221 7.25 2.29 -2.94
CA LYS A 221 8.58 1.68 -3.10
C LYS A 221 8.57 0.15 -2.97
N LEU A 222 7.79 -0.39 -2.04
CA LEU A 222 7.65 -1.85 -1.87
C LEU A 222 6.92 -2.52 -3.04
N VAL A 223 6.03 -1.79 -3.73
CA VAL A 223 5.21 -2.32 -4.83
C VAL A 223 5.93 -2.19 -6.17
N PHE A 224 6.47 -1.02 -6.50
CA PHE A 224 7.00 -0.71 -7.84
C PHE A 224 8.49 -1.05 -7.99
N LYS A 225 9.24 -1.19 -6.88
CA LYS A 225 10.65 -1.63 -6.84
C LYS A 225 11.52 -0.90 -7.87
N ASP A 226 11.36 0.42 -7.90
CA ASP A 226 12.19 1.33 -8.68
C ASP A 226 13.54 1.56 -7.99
#